data_AF-A0A498DFM6-F1
#
_entry.id   AF-A0A498DFM6-F1
#
_cell.length_a   1.000
_cell.length_b   1.000
_cell.length_c   1.000
_cell.angle_alpha   90.00
_cell.angle_beta   90.00
_cell.angle_gamma   90.00
#
_symmetry.space_group_name_H-M   'P 1'
#
loop_
_entity.id
_entity.type
_entity.pdbx_description
1 polymer ?
#
loop_
_entity_poly.entity_id
_entity_poly.type
_entity_poly.pdbx_seq_one_letter_code
_entity_poly.pdbx_strand_id
1 'polypeptide(L)' 'MLKVTMNEQTILIIAVIIILLLVFQRWFWLLVFGIGGLASLFAMIASIIHFQILGALGFFALMIVCLGFFGALSE' A
#
# COMPACT_ATOMS: atom_id res chain seq x y z
N MET A 1 -10.63 36.61 6.22
CA MET A 1 -9.78 35.53 6.77
C MET A 1 -10.53 34.20 6.96
N LEU A 2 -11.82 34.18 7.33
CA LEU A 2 -12.62 32.95 7.50
C LEU A 2 -13.00 32.17 6.21
N LYS A 3 -12.96 32.81 5.03
CA LYS A 3 -13.38 32.17 3.77
C LYS A 3 -12.33 31.22 3.18
N VAL A 4 -11.05 31.43 3.51
CA VAL A 4 -9.95 30.57 3.03
C VAL A 4 -9.92 29.25 3.80
N THR A 5 -10.09 29.29 5.12
CA THR A 5 -10.11 28.09 5.98
C THR A 5 -11.28 27.15 5.67
N MET A 6 -12.44 27.70 5.28
CA MET A 6 -13.61 26.93 4.86
C MET A 6 -13.37 26.14 3.56
N ASN A 7 -12.66 26.70 2.58
CA ASN A 7 -12.34 25.99 1.33
C ASN A 7 -11.33 24.86 1.56
N GLU A 8 -10.30 25.09 2.38
CA GLU A 8 -9.30 24.06 2.74
C GLU A 8 -9.95 22.88 3.47
N GLN A 9 -10.82 23.16 4.44
CA GLN A 9 -11.58 22.11 5.13
C GLN A 9 -12.53 21.35 4.20
N THR A 10 -13.17 22.04 3.25
CA THR A 10 -14.03 21.40 2.25
C THR A 10 -13.23 20.45 1.35
N ILE A 11 -12.03 20.84 0.91
CA ILE A 11 -11.14 19.99 0.12
C ILE A 11 -10.70 18.76 0.92
N LEU A 12 -10.34 18.93 2.20
CA LEU A 12 -9.97 17.82 3.08
C LEU A 12 -11.14 16.84 3.27
N ILE A 13 -12.36 17.34 3.49
CA ILE A 13 -13.55 16.50 3.65
C ILE A 13 -13.82 15.68 2.38
N ILE A 14 -13.74 16.32 1.20
CA ILE A 14 -13.91 15.64 -0.08
C ILE A 14 -12.82 14.57 -0.29
N ALA A 15 -11.57 14.89 0.01
CA ALA A 15 -10.46 13.94 -0.09
C ALA A 15 -10.66 12.73 0.83
N VAL A 16 -11.10 12.93 2.07
CA VAL A 16 -11.41 11.85 3.02
C VAL A 16 -12.54 10.96 2.50
N ILE A 17 -13.61 11.55 1.96
CA ILE A 17 -14.73 10.79 1.38
C ILE A 17 -14.25 9.93 0.20
N ILE A 18 -13.42 10.49 -0.68
CA ILE A 18 -12.86 9.76 -1.83
C ILE A 18 -11.96 8.61 -1.37
N ILE A 19 -11.07 8.85 -0.39
CA ILE A 19 -10.21 7.81 0.18
C ILE A 19 -11.07 6.70 0.81
N LEU A 20 -12.11 7.08 1.55
CA LEU A 20 -13.01 6.12 2.19
C LEU A 20 -13.72 5.26 1.14
N LEU A 21 -14.21 5.86 0.05
CA LEU A 21 -14.80 5.13 -1.07
C LEU A 21 -13.79 4.19 -1.74
N LEU A 22 -12.54 4.62 -1.95
CA LEU A 22 -11.46 3.79 -2.50
C LEU A 22 -11.12 2.60 -1.61
N VAL A 23 -11.12 2.77 -0.29
CA VAL A 23 -10.85 1.69 0.68
C VAL A 23 -11.89 0.57 0.61
N PHE A 24 -13.13 0.85 0.23
CA PHE A 24 -14.15 -0.19 0.05
C PHE A 24 -14.09 -0.91 -1.29
N GLN A 25 -13.27 -0.43 -2.23
CA GLN A 25 -13.17 -1.03 -3.56
C GLN A 25 -12.17 -2.18 -3.58
N ARG A 26 -12.62 -3.37 -3.99
CA ARG A 26 -11.76 -4.58 -4.05
C ARG A 26 -10.56 -4.40 -5.00
N TRP A 27 -10.75 -3.71 -6.12
CA TRP A 27 -9.69 -3.46 -7.11
C TRP A 27 -8.55 -2.59 -6.57
N PHE A 28 -8.84 -1.68 -5.63
CA PHE A 28 -7.83 -0.86 -4.97
C PHE A 28 -6.89 -1.73 -4.14
N TRP A 29 -7.43 -2.65 -3.34
CA TRP A 29 -6.63 -3.57 -2.55
C TRP A 29 -5.82 -4.54 -3.40
N LEU A 30 -6.34 -4.99 -4.54
CA LEU A 30 -5.56 -5.78 -5.50
C LEU A 30 -4.32 -5.02 -5.98
N LEU A 31 -4.44 -3.72 -6.31
CA LEU A 31 -3.28 -2.91 -6.69
C LEU A 31 -2.32 -2.72 -5.51
N VAL A 32 -2.82 -2.42 -4.32
CA VAL A 32 -2.00 -2.21 -3.11
C VAL A 32 -1.19 -3.46 -2.77
N PHE A 33 -1.82 -4.63 -2.73
CA PHE A 33 -1.14 -5.88 -2.39
C PHE A 33 -0.26 -6.40 -3.53
N GLY A 34 -0.66 -6.22 -4.80
CA GLY A 34 0.16 -6.59 -5.95
C GLY A 34 1.44 -5.76 -6.04
N ILE A 35 1.32 -4.43 -5.97
CA ILE A 35 2.48 -3.52 -6.00
C ILE A 35 3.31 -3.68 -4.72
N GLY A 36 2.68 -3.87 -3.55
CA GLY A 36 3.37 -4.13 -2.29
C GLY A 36 4.17 -5.44 -2.30
N GLY A 37 3.65 -6.49 -2.93
CA GLY A 37 4.37 -7.74 -3.17
C GLY A 37 5.59 -7.56 -4.07
N LEU A 38 5.45 -6.79 -5.15
CA LEU A 38 6.58 -6.46 -6.03
C LEU A 38 7.64 -5.59 -5.33
N ALA A 39 7.21 -4.59 -4.55
CA ALA A 39 8.11 -3.72 -3.80
C ALA A 39 8.91 -4.49 -2.75
N SER A 40 8.26 -5.43 -2.04
CA SER A 40 8.94 -6.30 -1.07
C SER A 40 9.92 -7.27 -1.74
N LEU A 41 9.62 -7.78 -2.95
CA LEU A 41 10.58 -8.54 -3.74
C LEU A 41 11.84 -7.72 -4.07
N PHE A 42 11.68 -6.49 -4.54
CA PHE A 42 12.83 -5.62 -4.83
C PHE A 42 13.62 -5.26 -3.57
N ALA A 43 12.94 -4.99 -2.46
CA ALA A 43 13.57 -4.71 -1.18
C ALA A 43 14.34 -5.93 -0.65
N MET A 44 13.81 -7.15 -0.81
CA MET A 44 14.50 -8.39 -0.49
C MET A 44 15.81 -8.52 -1.29
N ILE A 45 15.76 -8.30 -2.61
CA ILE A 45 16.95 -8.34 -3.48
C ILE A 45 17.97 -7.30 -3.03
N ALA A 46 17.52 -6.08 -2.74
CA ALA A 46 18.40 -5.00 -2.26
C ALA A 46 19.06 -5.36 -0.92
N SER A 47 18.35 -5.98 0.02
CA SER A 47 18.90 -6.45 1.29
C SER A 47 19.92 -7.58 1.12
N ILE A 48 19.73 -8.47 0.15
CA ILE A 48 20.71 -9.52 -0.17
C ILE A 48 22.04 -8.89 -0.65
N ILE A 49 21.97 -7.89 -1.52
CA ILE A 49 23.16 -7.18 -2.05
C ILE A 49 23.95 -6.50 -0.92
N HIS A 50 23.26 -5.98 0.09
CA HIS A 50 23.89 -5.31 1.25
C HIS A 50 24.22 -6.28 2.40
N PHE A 51 24.14 -7.60 2.19
CA PHE A 51 24.36 -8.64 3.21
C PHE A 51 23.49 -8.50 4.47
N GLN A 52 22.32 -7.87 4.34
CA GLN A 52 21.35 -7.70 5.42
C GLN A 52 20.40 -8.90 5.45
N ILE A 53 20.88 -10.02 6.02
CA ILE A 53 20.12 -11.29 6.02
C ILE A 53 18.77 -11.18 6.73
N LEU A 54 18.72 -10.44 7.84
CA LEU A 54 17.49 -10.24 8.61
C LEU A 54 16.48 -9.38 7.83
N GLY A 55 16.97 -8.38 7.09
CA GLY A 55 16.14 -7.56 6.20
C GLY A 55 15.57 -8.39 5.05
N ALA A 56 16.40 -9.21 4.41
CA ALA A 56 15.97 -10.08 3.31
C ALA A 56 14.87 -11.07 3.76
N LEU A 57 15.02 -11.70 4.93
CA LEU A 57 14.00 -12.59 5.49
C LEU A 57 12.70 -11.86 5.82
N GLY A 58 12.79 -10.64 6.37
CA GLY A 58 11.62 -9.81 6.64
C GLY A 58 10.86 -9.44 5.38
N PHE A 59 11.56 -9.01 4.32
CA PHE A 59 10.95 -8.69 3.04
C PHE A 59 10.41 -9.94 2.30
N PHE A 60 11.05 -11.10 2.47
CA PHE A 60 10.52 -12.36 1.95
C PHE A 60 9.17 -12.72 2.60
N ALA A 61 9.06 -12.60 3.92
CA ALA A 61 7.80 -12.82 4.63
C ALA A 61 6.71 -11.83 4.19
N LEU A 62 7.06 -10.54 4.06
CA LEU A 62 6.15 -9.51 3.56
C LEU A 62 5.67 -9.80 2.12
N MET A 63 6.56 -10.27 1.26
CA MET A 63 6.22 -10.66 -0.11
C MET A 63 5.18 -11.80 -0.12
N ILE A 64 5.38 -12.85 0.68
CA ILE A 64 4.44 -13.97 0.78
C ILE A 64 3.07 -13.48 1.26
N VAL A 65 3.05 -12.64 2.30
CA VAL A 65 1.80 -12.10 2.85
C VAL A 65 1.08 -11.23 1.83
N CYS A 66 1.78 -10.30 1.17
CA CYS A 66 1.19 -9.43 0.15
C CYS A 66 0.66 -10.22 -1.05
N LEU A 67 1.41 -11.20 -1.57
CA LEU A 67 0.96 -12.03 -2.69
C LEU A 67 -0.15 -13.00 -2.28
N GLY A 68 -0.15 -13.50 -1.05
CA GLY A 68 -1.23 -14.33 -0.51
C GLY A 68 -2.55 -13.55 -0.43
N PHE A 69 -2.53 -12.32 0.08
CA PHE A 69 -3.70 -11.45 0.06
C PHE A 69 -4.13 -11.05 -1.35
N PHE A 70 -3.18 -10.81 -2.27
CA PHE A 70 -3.49 -10.55 -3.67
C PHE A 70 -4.26 -11.72 -4.30
N GLY A 71 -3.79 -12.96 -4.10
CA GLY A 71 -4.46 -14.17 -4.57
C GLY A 71 -5.87 -14.30 -3.99
N ALA A 72 -6.01 -14.22 -2.66
CA ALA A 72 -7.29 -14.35 -1.97
C ALA A 72 -8.33 -13.28 -2.36
N LEU A 73 -7.91 -12.10 -2.79
CA LEU A 73 -8.79 -11.03 -3.26
C LEU A 73 -9.12 -11.12 -4.77
N SER A 74 -8.35 -11.92 -5.51
CA SER A 74 -8.51 -12.10 -6.96
C SER A 74 -9.52 -13.19 -7.30
N GLU A 75 -9.78 -14.11 -6.37
CA GLU A 75 -10.83 -15.13 -6.41
C GLU A 75 -12.24 -14.53 -6.21
#